data_AF-A0A060SQ26-F1
#
_entry.id   AF-A0A060SQ26-F1
#
_cell.length_a   1.000
_cell.length_b   1.000
_cell.length_c   1.000
_cell.angle_alpha   90.00
_cell.angle_beta   90.00
_cell.angle_gamma   90.00
#
_symmetry.space_group_name_H-M   'P 1'
#
loop_
_entity.id
_entity.type
_entity.pdbx_description
1 polymer ?
#
loop_
_entity_poly.entity_id
_entity_poly.type
_entity_poly.pdbx_seq_one_letter_code
_entity_poly.pdbx_strand_id
1 'polypeptide(L)'
;MIVEHIFDDYWPPQSWVASLATTCRMLFPHVESFLYDNVVLESCNTANKYLRSVIKPERPHRATAVRVLSLNIKRCSTIVKLFINAFSKLTNLFDLTLNTDTVELFDALLTTPPHLSLLEVGGLNYPPRFHDILTAQSRLKNLHIRFVDHPIFPIRDNEPRIPPLADGALLPSIKTLHLEAPLFPPTLITYSYPVTTLALTRPTHEQTAYALNLFRDTLVCFVIVKELNSRCPSRCFWPTWVLNGVHLRRLSMLDVRNEWGWDLRLNAGTFHYPDLDMMAVPGLRESCPMLRTIIWAVEYLVPETLYEGHTEGVAPIQLYVRMLCDTLPNFVRLAVYDEEETVETPDGLFYGDIWTRENKDSDEPDTDVVDKPRWLNEAFGTYLLDLCNQVYCNSRVPRLRKLS
;
A
#
# COMPACT_ATOMS: atom_id res chain seq x y z
N MET A 1 -0.18 27.73 18.41
CA MET A 1 -0.97 26.91 19.35
C MET A 1 -2.50 26.97 19.23
N ILE A 2 -3.17 28.11 18.93
CA ILE A 2 -4.63 28.09 18.61
C ILE A 2 -4.87 28.01 17.10
N VAL A 3 -4.12 28.80 16.31
CA VAL A 3 -4.30 28.86 14.84
C VAL A 3 -3.90 27.56 14.15
N GLU A 4 -2.81 26.94 14.59
CA GLU A 4 -2.39 25.60 14.11
C GLU A 4 -3.46 24.55 14.41
N HIS A 5 -4.08 24.60 15.60
CA HIS A 5 -5.15 23.67 15.98
C HIS A 5 -6.40 23.83 15.09
N ILE A 6 -6.77 25.07 14.75
CA ILE A 6 -7.88 25.35 13.82
C ILE A 6 -7.58 24.81 12.41
N PHE A 7 -6.33 24.87 11.96
CA PHE A 7 -5.93 24.36 10.66
C PHE A 7 -5.89 22.82 10.63
N ASP A 8 -5.42 22.21 11.71
CA ASP A 8 -5.35 20.75 11.86
C ASP A 8 -6.76 20.13 11.95
N ASP A 9 -7.70 20.76 12.67
CA ASP A 9 -9.04 20.20 12.92
C ASP A 9 -10.06 20.47 11.80
N TYR A 10 -9.95 21.60 11.08
CA TYR A 10 -10.99 22.05 10.14
C TYR A 10 -10.61 21.95 8.65
N TRP A 11 -9.33 21.69 8.33
CA TRP A 11 -8.80 21.61 6.96
C TRP A 11 -9.39 22.69 6.00
N PRO A 12 -9.31 23.98 6.37
CA PRO A 12 -9.97 25.04 5.61
C PRO A 12 -9.45 25.14 4.17
N PRO A 13 -10.28 25.59 3.21
CA PRO A 13 -9.85 25.79 1.83
C PRO A 13 -8.59 26.67 1.74
N GLN A 14 -7.60 26.25 0.96
CA GLN A 14 -6.32 26.97 0.83
C GLN A 14 -6.51 28.45 0.40
N SER A 15 -7.55 28.75 -0.38
CA SER A 15 -7.91 30.11 -0.79
C SER A 15 -8.36 31.00 0.38
N TRP A 16 -9.07 30.43 1.35
CA TRP A 16 -9.47 31.12 2.56
C TRP A 16 -8.26 31.36 3.46
N VAL A 17 -7.40 30.36 3.63
CA VAL A 17 -6.16 30.49 4.42
C VAL A 17 -5.21 31.51 3.80
N ALA A 18 -5.08 31.54 2.47
CA ALA A 18 -4.32 32.57 1.76
C ALA A 18 -4.90 33.99 2.00
N SER A 19 -6.22 34.12 2.16
CA SER A 19 -6.89 35.40 2.46
C SER A 19 -6.69 35.84 3.91
N LEU A 20 -6.41 34.93 4.85
CA LEU A 20 -6.01 35.31 6.21
C LEU A 20 -4.69 36.09 6.22
N ALA A 21 -3.74 35.70 5.36
CA ALA A 21 -2.45 36.38 5.26
C ALA A 21 -2.57 37.81 4.70
N THR A 22 -3.58 38.09 3.87
CA THR A 22 -3.85 39.47 3.39
C THR A 22 -4.47 40.34 4.49
N THR A 23 -5.19 39.73 5.43
CA THR A 23 -5.93 40.41 6.49
C THR A 23 -5.07 40.65 7.74
N CYS A 24 -4.20 39.71 8.13
CA CYS A 24 -3.32 39.84 9.30
C CYS A 24 -1.88 39.42 9.00
N ARG A 25 -0.97 40.40 8.93
CA ARG A 25 0.44 40.11 8.61
C ARG A 25 1.15 39.23 9.65
N MET A 26 0.71 39.24 10.90
CA MET A 26 1.29 38.39 11.94
C MET A 26 1.00 36.90 11.73
N LEU A 27 -0.04 36.56 10.94
CA LEU A 27 -0.38 35.18 10.61
C LEU A 27 0.41 34.62 9.43
N PHE A 28 1.22 35.44 8.73
CA PHE A 28 1.98 35.00 7.56
C PHE A 28 2.79 33.72 7.78
N PRO A 29 3.56 33.56 8.88
CA PRO A 29 4.33 32.34 9.09
C PRO A 29 3.45 31.10 9.24
N HIS A 30 2.31 31.21 9.95
CA HIS A 30 1.38 30.09 10.15
C HIS A 30 0.62 29.74 8.86
N VAL A 31 0.19 30.75 8.10
CA VAL A 31 -0.43 30.56 6.78
C VAL A 31 0.56 29.92 5.82
N GLU A 32 1.80 30.39 5.76
CA GLU A 32 2.83 29.77 4.91
C GLU A 32 3.19 28.37 5.39
N SER A 33 3.16 28.08 6.70
CA SER A 33 3.36 26.71 7.19
C SER A 33 2.27 25.78 6.67
N PHE A 34 1.00 26.19 6.76
CA PHE A 34 -0.13 25.40 6.26
C PHE A 34 -0.09 25.20 4.74
N LEU A 35 0.15 26.28 3.98
CA LEU A 35 0.13 26.22 2.51
C LEU A 35 1.31 25.44 1.90
N TYR A 36 2.40 25.27 2.64
CA TYR A 36 3.59 24.55 2.17
C TYR A 36 3.73 23.15 2.77
N ASP A 37 2.84 22.75 3.70
CA ASP A 37 2.90 21.47 4.41
C ASP A 37 2.82 20.27 3.44
N ASN A 38 1.82 20.31 2.55
CA ASN A 38 1.55 19.30 1.54
C ASN A 38 1.37 19.94 0.17
N VAL A 39 2.25 19.62 -0.78
CA VAL A 39 2.29 20.28 -2.09
C VAL A 39 2.36 19.27 -3.22
N VAL A 40 1.44 19.41 -4.17
CA VAL A 40 1.42 18.65 -5.43
C VAL A 40 1.80 19.57 -6.59
N LEU A 41 2.82 19.17 -7.35
CA LEU A 41 3.38 19.90 -8.49
C LEU A 41 3.16 19.10 -9.78
N GLU A 42 2.17 19.49 -10.56
CA GLU A 42 1.75 18.78 -11.79
C GLU A 42 2.22 19.45 -13.10
N SER A 43 2.78 20.67 -13.01
CA SER A 43 3.30 21.39 -14.16
C SER A 43 4.66 22.00 -13.90
N CYS A 44 5.49 22.08 -14.94
CA CYS A 44 6.80 22.74 -14.87
C CYS A 44 6.69 24.19 -14.38
N ASN A 45 5.64 24.92 -14.77
CA ASN A 45 5.45 26.32 -14.37
C ASN A 45 5.17 26.44 -12.88
N THR A 46 4.29 25.58 -12.34
CA THR A 46 3.98 25.52 -10.91
C THR A 46 5.22 25.12 -10.11
N ALA A 47 5.93 24.08 -10.56
CA ALA A 47 7.17 23.64 -9.93
C ALA A 47 8.24 24.74 -9.93
N ASN A 48 8.46 25.43 -11.04
CA ASN A 48 9.46 26.49 -11.11
C ASN A 48 9.16 27.63 -10.12
N LYS A 49 7.89 28.08 -10.06
CA LYS A 49 7.44 29.12 -9.11
C LYS A 49 7.61 28.65 -7.67
N TYR A 50 7.18 27.43 -7.37
CA TYR A 50 7.26 26.85 -6.04
C TYR A 50 8.71 26.68 -5.56
N LEU A 51 9.55 26.02 -6.36
CA LEU A 51 10.96 25.78 -6.05
C LEU A 51 11.72 27.10 -5.85
N ARG A 52 11.45 28.12 -6.67
CA ARG A 52 11.99 29.47 -6.46
C ARG A 52 11.50 30.12 -5.18
N SER A 53 10.27 29.80 -4.74
CA SER A 53 9.65 30.35 -3.54
C SER A 53 10.29 29.80 -2.26
N VAL A 54 10.62 28.51 -2.23
CA VAL A 54 11.21 27.82 -1.07
C VAL A 54 12.72 28.06 -0.93
N ILE A 55 13.44 28.35 -2.02
CA ILE A 55 14.87 28.65 -1.94
C ILE A 55 15.18 30.08 -1.47
N LYS A 56 14.17 30.96 -1.35
CA LYS A 56 14.36 32.37 -0.98
C LYS A 56 15.01 32.51 0.40
N PRO A 57 16.18 33.15 0.51
CA PRO A 57 16.88 33.27 1.78
C PRO A 57 16.12 34.14 2.79
N GLU A 58 15.25 35.05 2.34
CA GLU A 58 14.48 35.93 3.23
C GLU A 58 13.27 35.22 3.89
N ARG A 59 12.95 33.99 3.47
CA ARG A 59 11.79 33.21 3.98
C ARG A 59 12.16 31.74 4.21
N PRO A 60 13.14 31.46 5.10
CA PRO A 60 13.64 30.10 5.31
C PRO A 60 12.58 29.14 5.86
N HIS A 61 11.59 29.65 6.59
CA HIS A 61 10.51 28.86 7.19
C HIS A 61 9.64 28.12 6.16
N ARG A 62 9.60 28.59 4.89
CA ARG A 62 8.86 27.92 3.82
C ARG A 62 9.44 26.57 3.47
N ALA A 63 10.76 26.44 3.43
CA ALA A 63 11.42 25.17 3.13
C ALA A 63 11.26 24.19 4.29
N THR A 64 11.30 24.68 5.53
CA THR A 64 11.08 23.85 6.73
C THR A 64 9.62 23.47 6.94
N ALA A 65 8.67 24.20 6.36
CA ALA A 65 7.26 23.84 6.42
C ALA A 65 6.93 22.62 5.55
N VAL A 66 7.73 22.31 4.54
CA VAL A 66 7.45 21.21 3.60
C VAL A 66 7.63 19.88 4.29
N ARG A 67 6.55 19.12 4.42
CA ARG A 67 6.53 17.78 4.99
C ARG A 67 6.20 16.70 3.96
N VAL A 68 5.32 17.03 3.01
CA VAL A 68 4.90 16.18 1.89
C VAL A 68 5.10 16.93 0.58
N LEU A 69 5.79 16.30 -0.37
CA LEU A 69 6.01 16.86 -1.70
C LEU A 69 5.76 15.81 -2.78
N SER A 70 4.84 16.10 -3.69
CA SER A 70 4.61 15.30 -4.88
C SER A 70 4.97 16.06 -6.15
N LEU A 71 5.89 15.53 -6.94
CA LEU A 71 6.28 16.05 -8.25
C LEU A 71 5.85 15.05 -9.32
N ASN A 72 4.75 15.39 -10.00
CA ASN A 72 4.09 14.56 -11.01
C ASN A 72 4.23 15.24 -12.38
N ILE A 73 5.45 15.29 -12.90
CA ILE A 73 5.77 15.98 -14.15
C ILE A 73 6.54 15.05 -15.06
N LYS A 74 5.92 14.66 -16.17
CA LYS A 74 6.51 13.70 -17.11
C LYS A 74 7.93 14.08 -17.55
N ARG A 75 8.17 15.31 -18.02
CA ARG A 75 9.51 15.79 -18.41
C ARG A 75 9.71 17.24 -18.00
N CYS A 76 10.79 17.54 -17.28
CA CYS A 76 11.09 18.90 -16.84
C CYS A 76 12.58 19.13 -16.54
N SER A 77 13.44 19.03 -17.54
CA SER A 77 14.89 19.31 -17.38
C SER A 77 15.20 20.73 -16.88
N THR A 78 14.30 21.68 -17.14
CA THR A 78 14.47 23.10 -16.76
C THR A 78 14.44 23.35 -15.25
N ILE A 79 13.86 22.45 -14.45
CA ILE A 79 13.79 22.60 -12.99
C ILE A 79 14.85 21.81 -12.24
N VAL A 80 15.66 20.97 -12.90
CA VAL A 80 16.63 20.06 -12.23
C VAL A 80 17.52 20.78 -11.23
N LYS A 81 18.21 21.84 -11.65
CA LYS A 81 19.08 22.63 -10.76
C LYS A 81 18.30 23.30 -9.62
N LEU A 82 17.10 23.80 -9.92
CA LEU A 82 16.25 24.44 -8.91
C LEU A 82 15.76 23.42 -7.89
N PHE A 83 15.41 22.21 -8.34
CA PHE A 83 14.95 21.12 -7.50
C PHE A 83 16.05 20.66 -6.55
N ILE A 84 17.25 20.35 -7.06
CA ILE A 84 18.41 19.95 -6.24
C ILE A 84 18.71 21.01 -5.17
N ASN A 85 18.73 22.29 -5.55
CA ASN A 85 18.98 23.39 -4.61
C ASN A 85 17.88 23.55 -3.57
N ALA A 86 16.61 23.35 -3.95
CA ALA A 86 15.48 23.40 -3.03
C ALA A 86 15.51 22.22 -2.07
N PHE A 87 15.74 21.01 -2.59
CA PHE A 87 15.69 19.74 -1.88
C PHE A 87 16.62 19.78 -0.65
N SER A 88 17.85 20.28 -0.83
CA SER A 88 18.83 20.48 0.27
C SER A 88 18.33 21.29 1.47
N LYS A 89 17.26 22.08 1.30
CA LYS A 89 16.65 22.92 2.34
C LYS A 89 15.39 22.32 2.96
N LEU A 90 14.84 21.25 2.39
CA LEU A 90 13.59 20.62 2.83
C LEU A 90 13.83 19.65 3.99
N THR A 91 14.34 20.17 5.12
CA THR A 91 14.84 19.34 6.23
C THR A 91 13.75 18.54 6.96
N ASN A 92 12.49 18.94 6.85
CA ASN A 92 11.34 18.29 7.48
C ASN A 92 10.54 17.40 6.53
N LEU A 93 11.01 17.25 5.29
CA LEU A 93 10.37 16.38 4.30
C LEU A 93 10.46 14.93 4.75
N PHE A 94 9.31 14.26 4.89
CA PHE A 94 9.23 12.85 5.28
C PHE A 94 8.54 11.98 4.24
N ASP A 95 7.74 12.59 3.36
CA ASP A 95 7.01 11.95 2.26
C ASP A 95 7.37 12.64 0.94
N LEU A 96 7.83 11.84 -0.02
CA LEU A 96 8.18 12.30 -1.34
C LEU A 96 7.59 11.40 -2.42
N THR A 97 6.87 12.00 -3.35
CA THR A 97 6.50 11.38 -4.63
C THR A 97 7.29 12.00 -5.78
N LEU A 98 8.02 11.19 -6.54
CA LEU A 98 8.70 11.59 -7.79
C LEU A 98 8.21 10.72 -8.95
N ASN A 99 7.24 11.23 -9.71
CA ASN A 99 6.76 10.59 -10.93
C ASN A 99 7.20 11.40 -12.16
N THR A 100 8.32 11.01 -12.76
CA THR A 100 8.97 11.78 -13.84
C THR A 100 9.91 10.92 -14.69
N ASP A 101 10.01 11.24 -15.99
CA ASP A 101 11.00 10.66 -16.91
C ASP A 101 12.36 11.40 -16.85
N THR A 102 12.46 12.49 -16.07
CA THR A 102 13.68 13.32 -15.94
C THR A 102 14.56 12.74 -14.83
N VAL A 103 15.41 11.77 -15.19
CA VAL A 103 16.19 10.97 -14.24
C VAL A 103 17.13 11.81 -13.36
N GLU A 104 17.57 12.97 -13.82
CA GLU A 104 18.46 13.87 -13.08
C GLU A 104 17.79 14.50 -11.85
N LEU A 105 16.46 14.47 -11.75
CA LEU A 105 15.75 14.90 -10.54
C LEU A 105 15.99 13.96 -9.36
N PHE A 106 16.27 12.68 -9.63
CA PHE A 106 16.53 11.68 -8.61
C PHE A 106 17.89 11.88 -7.92
N ASP A 107 18.85 12.57 -8.56
CA ASP A 107 20.16 12.86 -7.97
C ASP A 107 20.07 13.74 -6.71
N ALA A 108 18.95 14.47 -6.52
CA ALA A 108 18.69 15.20 -5.29
C ALA A 108 18.64 14.27 -4.06
N LEU A 109 18.22 13.01 -4.25
CA LEU A 109 18.12 11.99 -3.19
C LEU A 109 19.48 11.42 -2.76
N LEU A 110 20.54 11.67 -3.53
CA LEU A 110 21.90 11.28 -3.18
C LEU A 110 22.61 12.29 -2.28
N THR A 111 22.19 13.55 -2.33
CA THR A 111 23.02 14.69 -1.90
C THR A 111 22.48 15.43 -0.67
N THR A 112 21.36 14.96 -0.10
CA THR A 112 20.56 15.73 0.87
C THR A 112 20.06 14.87 2.02
N PRO A 113 20.13 15.32 3.30
CA PRO A 113 19.33 14.73 4.37
C PRO A 113 17.87 15.24 4.23
N PRO A 114 16.90 14.32 4.18
CA PRO A 114 16.12 14.14 5.40
C PRO A 114 15.78 12.66 5.64
N HIS A 115 15.24 12.38 6.82
CA HIS A 115 14.77 11.05 7.18
C HIS A 115 13.47 10.72 6.43
N LEU A 116 13.56 10.54 5.10
CA LEU A 116 12.44 10.08 4.30
C LEU A 116 11.91 8.78 4.91
N SER A 117 10.63 8.81 5.24
CA SER A 117 9.91 7.64 5.74
C SER A 117 9.08 7.01 4.63
N LEU A 118 8.59 7.81 3.69
CA LEU A 118 7.84 7.39 2.51
C LEU A 118 8.51 7.91 1.25
N LEU A 119 8.70 7.02 0.28
CA LEU A 119 9.19 7.34 -1.04
C LEU A 119 8.33 6.63 -2.08
N GLU A 120 7.68 7.41 -2.92
CA GLU A 120 7.02 6.93 -4.13
C GLU A 120 7.80 7.41 -5.35
N VAL A 121 8.13 6.48 -6.25
CA VAL A 121 8.90 6.77 -7.45
C VAL A 121 8.29 6.11 -8.66
N GLY A 122 8.30 6.81 -9.79
CA GLY A 122 7.77 6.27 -11.03
C GLY A 122 8.18 7.06 -12.26
N GLY A 123 7.84 6.52 -13.43
CA GLY A 123 8.14 7.09 -14.73
C GLY A 123 8.52 6.03 -15.75
N LEU A 124 8.75 6.45 -16.99
CA LEU A 124 9.15 5.55 -18.08
C LEU A 124 10.64 5.16 -18.01
N ASN A 125 11.45 5.90 -17.26
CA ASN A 125 12.90 5.72 -17.20
C ASN A 125 13.34 5.37 -15.78
N TYR A 126 13.97 4.20 -15.61
CA TYR A 126 14.60 3.82 -14.35
C TYR A 126 15.89 4.63 -14.12
N PRO A 127 16.09 5.26 -12.93
CA PRO A 127 17.29 6.04 -12.66
C PRO A 127 18.55 5.13 -12.59
N PRO A 128 19.64 5.43 -13.31
CA PRO A 128 20.83 4.59 -13.32
C PRO A 128 21.48 4.35 -11.95
N ARG A 129 21.29 5.29 -11.01
CA ARG A 129 21.85 5.25 -9.64
C ARG A 129 20.80 4.96 -8.57
N PHE A 130 19.70 4.31 -8.93
CA PHE A 130 18.61 4.08 -7.99
C PHE A 130 19.03 3.23 -6.77
N HIS A 131 19.91 2.25 -6.93
CA HIS A 131 20.48 1.49 -5.81
C HIS A 131 21.26 2.37 -4.83
N ASP A 132 22.08 3.30 -5.32
CA ASP A 132 22.79 4.28 -4.48
C ASP A 132 21.79 5.15 -3.71
N ILE A 133 20.69 5.54 -4.36
CA ILE A 133 19.61 6.33 -3.77
C ILE A 133 18.97 5.55 -2.63
N LEU A 134 18.56 4.30 -2.85
CA LEU A 134 17.95 3.47 -1.81
C LEU A 134 18.90 3.30 -0.61
N THR A 135 20.19 3.06 -0.87
CA THR A 135 21.23 2.94 0.16
C THR A 135 21.36 4.23 1.00
N ALA A 136 21.30 5.39 0.35
CA ALA A 136 21.35 6.69 1.04
C ALA A 136 20.12 6.91 1.95
N GLN A 137 18.98 6.29 1.62
CA GLN A 137 17.71 6.43 2.33
C GLN A 137 17.47 5.29 3.36
N SER A 138 18.46 5.00 4.20
CA SER A 138 18.44 3.89 5.18
C SER A 138 17.26 3.85 6.18
N ARG A 139 16.57 4.98 6.39
CA ARG A 139 15.41 5.09 7.29
C ARG A 139 14.06 4.90 6.60
N LEU A 140 14.07 4.62 5.30
CA LEU A 140 12.85 4.44 4.53
C LEU A 140 12.00 3.30 5.09
N LYS A 141 10.74 3.59 5.40
CA LYS A 141 9.77 2.61 5.93
C LYS A 141 8.78 2.16 4.86
N ASN A 142 8.41 3.06 3.96
CA ASN A 142 7.43 2.83 2.91
C ASN A 142 8.05 3.14 1.55
N LEU A 143 7.99 2.19 0.63
CA LEU A 143 8.51 2.32 -0.72
C LEU A 143 7.45 1.91 -1.73
N HIS A 144 7.20 2.78 -2.70
CA HIS A 144 6.32 2.52 -3.82
C HIS A 144 7.07 2.71 -5.13
N ILE A 145 7.10 1.68 -5.99
CA ILE A 145 7.84 1.70 -7.25
C ILE A 145 6.89 1.49 -8.43
N ARG A 146 6.92 2.45 -9.38
CA ARG A 146 6.11 2.50 -10.61
C ARG A 146 6.97 2.83 -11.84
N PHE A 147 8.12 2.18 -11.99
CA PHE A 147 8.95 2.30 -13.19
C PHE A 147 8.54 1.27 -14.22
N VAL A 148 8.48 1.65 -15.50
CA VAL A 148 8.14 0.73 -16.58
C VAL A 148 9.35 -0.14 -16.96
N ASP A 149 9.27 -1.45 -16.74
CA ASP A 149 10.32 -2.42 -17.16
C ASP A 149 10.36 -2.67 -18.68
N HIS A 150 9.28 -2.34 -19.42
CA HIS A 150 9.18 -2.58 -20.88
C HIS A 150 8.71 -1.34 -21.68
N PRO A 151 9.50 -0.79 -22.61
CA PRO A 151 8.99 0.17 -23.59
C PRO A 151 8.04 -0.52 -24.59
N ILE A 152 7.07 0.25 -25.07
CA ILE A 152 6.17 -0.05 -26.21
C ILE A 152 6.94 -0.31 -27.53
N PHE A 153 8.28 -0.17 -27.54
CA PHE A 153 9.12 -0.34 -28.72
C PHE A 153 10.23 -1.38 -28.50
N PRO A 154 10.43 -2.32 -29.44
CA PRO A 154 11.42 -3.37 -29.31
C PRO A 154 12.82 -2.76 -29.48
N ILE A 155 13.58 -2.67 -28.40
CA ILE A 155 15.03 -2.40 -28.47
C ILE A 155 15.72 -3.67 -27.99
N ARG A 156 16.30 -4.38 -28.97
CA ARG A 156 17.34 -5.43 -28.90
C ARG A 156 17.49 -6.19 -27.57
N ASP A 157 17.06 -7.44 -27.63
CA ASP A 157 17.52 -8.64 -26.91
C ASP A 157 18.44 -8.48 -25.68
N ASN A 158 17.90 -8.96 -24.56
CA ASN A 158 18.54 -9.75 -23.51
C ASN A 158 19.27 -9.10 -22.31
N GLU A 159 19.15 -7.80 -22.03
CA GLU A 159 19.49 -7.27 -20.70
C GLU A 159 18.25 -6.80 -19.95
N PRO A 160 18.01 -7.25 -18.69
CA PRO A 160 17.01 -6.60 -17.83
C PRO A 160 17.44 -5.15 -17.63
N ARG A 161 16.60 -4.21 -18.10
CA ARG A 161 16.89 -2.76 -17.99
C ARG A 161 16.96 -2.30 -16.54
N ILE A 162 16.20 -2.96 -15.68
CA ILE A 162 16.18 -2.69 -14.26
C ILE A 162 17.01 -3.77 -13.54
N PRO A 163 18.14 -3.39 -12.90
CA PRO A 163 18.92 -4.33 -12.12
C PRO A 163 18.12 -4.79 -10.87
N PRO A 164 18.20 -6.08 -10.49
CA PRO A 164 17.46 -6.57 -9.34
C PRO A 164 17.93 -5.92 -8.03
N LEU A 165 17.00 -5.72 -7.09
CA LEU A 165 17.24 -5.28 -5.72
C LEU A 165 17.66 -6.47 -4.86
N ALA A 166 18.92 -6.87 -5.01
CA ALA A 166 19.47 -8.10 -4.40
C ALA A 166 20.28 -7.88 -3.11
N ASP A 167 20.68 -6.64 -2.82
CA ASP A 167 21.54 -6.32 -1.68
C ASP A 167 20.71 -6.00 -0.43
N GLY A 168 20.86 -6.82 0.62
CA GLY A 168 20.16 -6.65 1.88
C GLY A 168 20.44 -5.33 2.60
N ALA A 169 21.52 -4.63 2.25
CA ALA A 169 21.83 -3.31 2.80
C ALA A 169 20.98 -2.17 2.20
N LEU A 170 20.26 -2.40 1.09
CA LEU A 170 19.51 -1.35 0.39
C LEU A 170 18.33 -0.81 1.21
N LEU A 171 17.60 -1.69 1.89
CA LEU A 171 16.32 -1.37 2.55
C LEU A 171 16.24 -1.97 3.95
N PRO A 172 17.14 -1.60 4.88
CA PRO A 172 17.23 -2.25 6.19
C PRO A 172 16.03 -1.95 7.11
N SER A 173 15.35 -0.83 6.90
CA SER A 173 14.25 -0.35 7.75
C SER A 173 12.86 -0.52 7.13
N ILE A 174 12.77 -1.06 5.91
CA ILE A 174 11.51 -1.11 5.17
C ILE A 174 10.45 -1.94 5.91
N LYS A 175 9.20 -1.49 5.83
CA LYS A 175 8.02 -2.12 6.42
C LYS A 175 6.92 -2.32 5.40
N THR A 176 6.69 -1.30 4.56
CA THR A 176 5.66 -1.34 3.52
C THR A 176 6.30 -1.26 2.16
N LEU A 177 5.92 -2.20 1.29
CA LEU A 177 6.37 -2.24 -0.08
C LEU A 177 5.15 -2.31 -1.00
N HIS A 178 5.01 -1.35 -1.90
CA HIS A 178 3.97 -1.32 -2.93
C HIS A 178 4.62 -1.43 -4.31
N LEU A 179 4.22 -2.46 -5.06
CA LEU A 179 4.66 -2.70 -6.42
C LEU A 179 3.48 -2.72 -7.39
N GLU A 180 3.60 -1.97 -8.47
CA GLU A 180 2.73 -2.11 -9.63
C GLU A 180 3.33 -3.17 -10.55
N ALA A 181 2.87 -4.41 -10.43
CA ALA A 181 3.54 -5.59 -11.00
C ALA A 181 3.69 -5.57 -12.54
N PRO A 182 2.77 -4.97 -13.34
CA PRO A 182 2.98 -4.78 -14.76
C PRO A 182 4.14 -3.84 -15.11
N LEU A 183 4.47 -2.91 -14.20
CA LEU A 183 5.54 -1.94 -14.39
C LEU A 183 6.84 -2.43 -13.77
N PHE A 184 6.78 -2.81 -12.50
CA PHE A 184 7.91 -3.29 -11.71
C PHE A 184 7.59 -4.68 -11.12
N PRO A 185 7.96 -5.75 -11.83
CA PRO A 185 7.70 -7.12 -11.38
C PRO A 185 8.31 -7.41 -9.99
N PRO A 186 7.59 -8.11 -9.10
CA PRO A 186 8.15 -8.52 -7.80
C PRO A 186 9.42 -9.37 -7.91
N THR A 187 9.63 -10.04 -9.04
CA THR A 187 10.83 -10.84 -9.34
C THR A 187 12.12 -10.01 -9.44
N LEU A 188 12.02 -8.68 -9.57
CA LEU A 188 13.15 -7.77 -9.48
C LEU A 188 13.65 -7.61 -8.05
N ILE A 189 12.93 -8.10 -7.04
CA ILE A 189 13.34 -8.07 -5.64
C ILE A 189 13.74 -9.47 -5.26
N THR A 190 15.02 -9.71 -5.04
CA THR A 190 15.54 -11.06 -4.78
C THR A 190 16.00 -11.26 -3.33
N TYR A 191 16.07 -10.18 -2.55
CA TYR A 191 16.38 -10.22 -1.13
C TYR A 191 15.12 -10.15 -0.27
N SER A 192 15.05 -10.97 0.77
CA SER A 192 13.94 -11.00 1.73
C SER A 192 14.08 -9.89 2.78
N TYR A 193 13.82 -8.64 2.36
CA TYR A 193 13.77 -7.48 3.25
C TYR A 193 12.72 -7.64 4.37
N PRO A 194 12.82 -6.89 5.49
CA PRO A 194 11.91 -7.01 6.63
C PRO A 194 10.52 -6.38 6.40
N VAL A 195 9.94 -6.62 5.22
CA VAL A 195 8.62 -6.16 4.78
C VAL A 195 7.54 -6.86 5.59
N THR A 196 6.69 -6.07 6.23
CA THR A 196 5.54 -6.54 6.98
C THR A 196 4.22 -6.28 6.27
N THR A 197 4.18 -5.30 5.37
CA THR A 197 3.03 -5.00 4.52
C THR A 197 3.45 -5.02 3.05
N LEU A 198 2.87 -5.91 2.27
CA LEU A 198 3.10 -5.99 0.83
C LEU A 198 1.81 -5.59 0.10
N ALA A 199 1.91 -4.65 -0.83
CA ALA A 199 0.84 -4.29 -1.75
C ALA A 199 1.26 -4.61 -3.19
N LEU A 200 0.48 -5.45 -3.88
CA LEU A 200 0.70 -5.80 -5.28
C LEU A 200 -0.49 -5.35 -6.13
N THR A 201 -0.22 -4.55 -7.17
CA THR A 201 -1.25 -4.15 -8.13
C THR A 201 -1.08 -4.92 -9.43
N ARG A 202 -2.16 -5.58 -9.87
CA ARG A 202 -2.29 -6.42 -11.07
C ARG A 202 -1.15 -7.44 -11.27
N PRO A 203 -0.75 -8.22 -10.25
CA PRO A 203 0.26 -9.25 -10.41
C PRO A 203 -0.28 -10.47 -11.16
N THR A 204 0.59 -11.19 -11.85
CA THR A 204 0.30 -12.56 -12.29
C THR A 204 0.31 -13.52 -11.10
N HIS A 205 -0.24 -14.73 -11.29
CA HIS A 205 -0.19 -15.78 -10.26
C HIS A 205 1.25 -16.13 -9.86
N GLU A 206 2.16 -16.23 -10.83
CA GLU A 206 3.58 -16.54 -10.59
C GLU A 206 4.28 -15.43 -9.81
N GLN A 207 4.03 -14.16 -10.16
CA GLN A 207 4.56 -13.00 -9.44
C GLN A 207 4.06 -12.96 -8.00
N THR A 208 2.78 -13.29 -7.78
CA THR A 208 2.18 -13.36 -6.44
C THR A 208 2.83 -14.46 -5.61
N ALA A 209 2.92 -15.68 -6.13
CA ALA A 209 3.54 -16.81 -5.44
C ALA A 209 5.02 -16.54 -5.11
N TYR A 210 5.76 -15.93 -6.04
CA TYR A 210 7.14 -15.50 -5.82
C TYR A 210 7.26 -14.54 -4.64
N ALA A 211 6.48 -13.44 -4.65
CA ALA A 211 6.56 -12.41 -3.63
C ALA A 211 6.15 -12.93 -2.24
N LEU A 212 5.08 -13.73 -2.17
CA LEU A 212 4.61 -14.33 -0.92
C LEU A 212 5.64 -15.31 -0.34
N ASN A 213 6.32 -16.10 -1.19
CA ASN A 213 7.39 -16.98 -0.72
C ASN A 213 8.63 -16.19 -0.26
N LEU A 214 8.97 -15.09 -0.94
CA LEU A 214 10.11 -14.24 -0.57
C LEU A 214 9.93 -13.58 0.80
N PHE A 215 8.72 -13.12 1.13
CA PHE A 215 8.43 -12.41 2.39
C PHE A 215 7.70 -13.28 3.43
N ARG A 216 7.71 -14.60 3.25
CA ARG A 216 6.89 -15.54 4.06
C ARG A 216 7.08 -15.44 5.57
N ASP A 217 8.29 -15.05 6.00
CA ASP A 217 8.70 -15.03 7.40
C ASP A 217 8.43 -13.68 8.08
N THR A 218 8.06 -12.63 7.32
CA THR A 218 7.89 -11.26 7.84
C THR A 218 6.52 -10.66 7.56
N LEU A 219 5.81 -11.16 6.55
CA LEU A 219 4.55 -10.59 6.10
C LEU A 219 3.42 -10.72 7.13
N VAL A 220 2.83 -9.59 7.50
CA VAL A 220 1.69 -9.46 8.43
C VAL A 220 0.42 -9.05 7.70
N CYS A 221 0.55 -8.14 6.73
CA CYS A 221 -0.55 -7.66 5.90
C CYS A 221 -0.23 -7.84 4.42
N PHE A 222 -1.16 -8.42 3.67
CA PHE A 222 -1.06 -8.54 2.23
C PHE A 222 -2.24 -7.85 1.56
N VAL A 223 -1.93 -6.88 0.71
CA VAL A 223 -2.89 -6.15 -0.12
C VAL A 223 -2.66 -6.55 -1.58
N ILE A 224 -3.72 -6.91 -2.28
CA ILE A 224 -3.63 -7.27 -3.69
C ILE A 224 -4.80 -6.65 -4.46
N VAL A 225 -4.48 -5.94 -5.54
CA VAL A 225 -5.44 -5.60 -6.58
C VAL A 225 -5.24 -6.61 -7.71
N LYS A 226 -6.19 -7.53 -7.85
CA LYS A 226 -6.09 -8.66 -8.76
C LYS A 226 -7.02 -8.44 -9.94
N GLU A 227 -6.47 -8.49 -11.14
CA GLU A 227 -7.27 -8.49 -12.36
C GLU A 227 -7.82 -9.91 -12.61
N LEU A 228 -9.14 -10.02 -12.74
CA LEU A 228 -9.84 -11.23 -13.15
C LEU A 228 -10.20 -11.12 -14.63
N ASN A 229 -9.87 -12.15 -15.41
CA ASN A 229 -10.20 -12.23 -16.84
C ASN A 229 -10.81 -13.60 -17.16
N SER A 230 -11.29 -13.79 -18.39
CA SER A 230 -11.90 -15.05 -18.86
C SER A 230 -11.00 -16.28 -18.78
N ARG A 231 -9.69 -16.10 -18.59
CA ARG A 231 -8.72 -17.20 -18.40
C ARG A 231 -8.53 -17.58 -16.94
N CYS A 232 -9.05 -16.79 -16.00
CA CYS A 232 -8.95 -17.09 -14.58
C CYS A 232 -9.91 -18.24 -14.23
N PRO A 233 -9.44 -19.28 -13.52
CA PRO A 233 -10.35 -20.33 -13.03
C PRO A 233 -11.33 -19.76 -11.99
N SER A 234 -12.52 -20.36 -11.85
CA SER A 234 -13.59 -19.93 -10.92
C SER A 234 -13.13 -19.75 -9.47
N ARG A 235 -12.17 -20.55 -9.01
CA ARG A 235 -11.53 -20.43 -7.69
C ARG A 235 -10.82 -19.09 -7.44
N CYS A 236 -10.40 -18.39 -8.50
CA CYS A 236 -9.70 -17.10 -8.38
C CYS A 236 -10.57 -15.97 -7.83
N PHE A 237 -11.90 -16.13 -7.80
CA PHE A 237 -12.83 -15.14 -7.30
C PHE A 237 -12.82 -15.08 -5.77
N TRP A 238 -12.58 -16.21 -5.11
CA TRP A 238 -12.49 -16.29 -3.65
C TRP A 238 -11.20 -15.61 -3.14
N PRO A 239 -11.28 -14.69 -2.17
CA PRO A 239 -10.13 -13.88 -1.76
C PRO A 239 -8.99 -14.72 -1.18
N THR A 240 -9.31 -15.79 -0.43
CA THR A 240 -8.29 -16.70 0.13
C THR A 240 -7.50 -17.47 -0.91
N TRP A 241 -7.99 -17.65 -2.15
CA TRP A 241 -7.30 -18.46 -3.16
C TRP A 241 -5.92 -17.89 -3.53
N VAL A 242 -5.70 -16.59 -3.33
CA VAL A 242 -4.38 -15.96 -3.49
C VAL A 242 -3.32 -16.54 -2.56
N LEU A 243 -3.72 -17.19 -1.47
CA LEU A 243 -2.86 -17.82 -0.47
C LEU A 243 -2.59 -19.31 -0.76
N ASN A 244 -3.09 -19.85 -1.89
CA ASN A 244 -2.90 -21.25 -2.21
C ASN A 244 -1.41 -21.60 -2.41
N GLY A 245 -0.95 -22.65 -1.72
CA GLY A 245 0.41 -23.16 -1.86
C GLY A 245 1.50 -22.35 -1.13
N VAL A 246 1.14 -21.32 -0.36
CA VAL A 246 2.10 -20.53 0.43
C VAL A 246 1.93 -20.77 1.92
N HIS A 247 2.99 -20.51 2.70
CA HIS A 247 2.99 -20.66 4.16
C HIS A 247 3.37 -19.32 4.80
N LEU A 248 2.39 -18.55 5.22
CA LEU A 248 2.53 -17.19 5.75
C LEU A 248 2.13 -17.17 7.23
N ARG A 249 3.05 -17.62 8.09
CA ARG A 249 2.76 -17.87 9.51
C ARG A 249 2.33 -16.63 10.30
N ARG A 250 2.69 -15.45 9.81
CA ARG A 250 2.44 -14.15 10.46
C ARG A 250 1.34 -13.34 9.78
N LEU A 251 0.81 -13.80 8.65
CA LEU A 251 -0.23 -13.09 7.94
C LEU A 251 -1.48 -13.03 8.82
N SER A 252 -1.86 -11.81 9.19
CA SER A 252 -3.03 -11.52 10.02
C SER A 252 -4.12 -10.79 9.27
N MET A 253 -3.78 -10.10 8.18
CA MET A 253 -4.71 -9.32 7.39
C MET A 253 -4.49 -9.57 5.89
N LEU A 254 -5.58 -9.85 5.18
CA LEU A 254 -5.63 -9.97 3.73
C LEU A 254 -6.62 -8.93 3.19
N ASP A 255 -6.20 -8.08 2.26
CA ASP A 255 -7.05 -7.13 1.54
C ASP A 255 -6.98 -7.46 0.05
N VAL A 256 -8.07 -7.96 -0.51
CA VAL A 256 -8.18 -8.37 -1.91
C VAL A 256 -9.18 -7.46 -2.61
N ARG A 257 -8.75 -6.83 -3.70
CA ARG A 257 -9.63 -6.15 -4.64
C ARG A 257 -9.64 -6.89 -5.96
N ASN A 258 -10.81 -7.33 -6.40
CA ASN A 258 -10.96 -8.03 -7.67
C ASN A 258 -11.44 -7.04 -8.74
N GLU A 259 -10.53 -6.61 -9.61
CA GLU A 259 -10.86 -5.78 -10.77
C GLU A 259 -11.24 -6.67 -11.96
N TRP A 260 -12.36 -6.40 -12.63
CA TRP A 260 -12.74 -7.12 -13.84
C TRP A 260 -11.94 -6.62 -15.05
N GLY A 261 -11.26 -7.54 -15.71
CA GLY A 261 -10.64 -7.34 -17.01
C GLY A 261 -11.66 -6.96 -18.08
N TRP A 262 -11.18 -6.29 -19.13
CA TRP A 262 -12.02 -5.76 -20.20
C TRP A 262 -12.90 -6.82 -20.88
N ASP A 263 -12.40 -8.05 -20.98
CA ASP A 263 -13.11 -9.18 -21.58
C ASP A 263 -14.30 -9.67 -20.74
N LEU A 264 -14.23 -9.58 -19.41
CA LEU A 264 -15.37 -9.91 -18.54
C LEU A 264 -16.44 -8.81 -18.58
N ARG A 265 -16.03 -7.53 -18.60
CA ARG A 265 -16.95 -6.39 -18.70
C ARG A 265 -17.79 -6.42 -19.98
N LEU A 266 -17.19 -6.80 -21.11
CA LEU A 266 -17.89 -6.88 -22.41
C LEU A 266 -18.93 -8.02 -22.49
N ASN A 267 -18.75 -9.10 -21.73
CA ASN A 267 -19.63 -10.28 -21.79
C ASN A 267 -20.83 -10.21 -20.82
N ALA A 268 -21.04 -9.06 -20.18
CA ALA A 268 -22.21 -8.73 -19.35
C ALA A 268 -22.69 -9.88 -18.43
N GLY A 269 -21.76 -10.60 -17.79
CA GLY A 269 -22.14 -11.60 -16.79
C GLY A 269 -22.62 -12.96 -17.32
N THR A 270 -22.31 -13.36 -18.56
CA THR A 270 -22.58 -14.73 -19.05
C THR A 270 -21.65 -15.82 -18.46
N PHE A 271 -21.14 -15.60 -17.25
CA PHE A 271 -20.26 -16.54 -16.57
C PHE A 271 -20.81 -16.86 -15.16
N HIS A 272 -20.83 -18.15 -14.81
CA HIS A 272 -21.21 -18.62 -13.49
C HIS A 272 -20.06 -18.37 -12.48
N TYR A 273 -20.27 -17.46 -11.54
CA TYR A 273 -19.33 -17.13 -10.46
C TYR A 273 -20.09 -16.99 -9.13
N PRO A 274 -19.44 -17.08 -7.97
CA PRO A 274 -18.27 -17.92 -7.68
C PRO A 274 -18.68 -19.40 -7.51
N ASP A 275 -17.78 -20.33 -7.87
CA ASP A 275 -17.99 -21.77 -7.71
C ASP A 275 -17.76 -22.20 -6.25
N LEU A 276 -18.82 -22.68 -5.59
CA LEU A 276 -18.83 -23.07 -4.17
C LEU A 276 -17.91 -24.24 -3.87
N ASP A 277 -17.77 -25.21 -4.79
CA ASP A 277 -16.92 -26.39 -4.57
C ASP A 277 -15.43 -26.02 -4.52
N MET A 278 -15.09 -24.81 -4.96
CA MET A 278 -13.72 -24.31 -5.08
C MET A 278 -13.39 -23.20 -4.07
N MET A 279 -14.23 -22.97 -3.06
CA MET A 279 -14.04 -21.91 -2.07
C MET A 279 -12.93 -22.21 -1.04
N ALA A 280 -12.67 -23.49 -0.79
CA ALA A 280 -11.70 -23.92 0.21
C ALA A 280 -10.26 -23.91 -0.34
N VAL A 281 -9.32 -23.41 0.46
CA VAL A 281 -7.88 -23.53 0.18
C VAL A 281 -7.33 -24.69 1.01
N PRO A 282 -6.82 -25.76 0.38
CA PRO A 282 -6.25 -26.89 1.11
C PRO A 282 -5.11 -26.45 2.05
N GLY A 283 -5.17 -26.85 3.31
CA GLY A 283 -4.14 -26.55 4.31
C GLY A 283 -4.10 -25.08 4.77
N LEU A 284 -5.14 -24.28 4.52
CA LEU A 284 -5.16 -22.85 4.87
C LEU A 284 -4.87 -22.61 6.37
N ARG A 285 -5.38 -23.49 7.24
CA ARG A 285 -5.17 -23.42 8.69
C ARG A 285 -3.69 -23.54 9.06
N GLU A 286 -2.98 -24.48 8.45
CA GLU A 286 -1.56 -24.74 8.70
C GLU A 286 -0.67 -23.67 8.03
N SER A 287 -1.09 -23.21 6.85
CA SER A 287 -0.38 -22.22 6.05
C SER A 287 -0.47 -20.81 6.62
N CYS A 288 -1.65 -20.36 7.06
CA CYS A 288 -1.91 -19.00 7.53
C CYS A 288 -2.64 -19.00 8.90
N PRO A 289 -2.04 -19.57 9.95
CA PRO A 289 -2.70 -19.78 11.25
C PRO A 289 -3.09 -18.50 11.97
N MET A 290 -2.46 -17.38 11.62
CA MET A 290 -2.70 -16.08 12.24
C MET A 290 -3.69 -15.21 11.46
N LEU A 291 -4.30 -15.71 10.38
CA LEU A 291 -5.22 -14.90 9.58
C LEU A 291 -6.49 -14.57 10.37
N ARG A 292 -6.77 -13.27 10.55
CA ARG A 292 -7.88 -12.75 11.38
C ARG A 292 -8.90 -11.95 10.58
N THR A 293 -8.40 -11.15 9.64
CA THR A 293 -9.19 -10.15 8.91
C THR A 293 -9.01 -10.38 7.42
N ILE A 294 -10.13 -10.51 6.71
CA ILE A 294 -10.16 -10.47 5.26
C ILE A 294 -11.02 -9.27 4.85
N ILE A 295 -10.49 -8.44 3.96
CA ILE A 295 -11.25 -7.39 3.28
C ILE A 295 -11.32 -7.79 1.82
N TRP A 296 -12.51 -7.72 1.25
CA TRP A 296 -12.79 -8.14 -0.10
C TRP A 296 -13.59 -7.08 -0.84
N ALA A 297 -12.93 -6.36 -1.75
CA ALA A 297 -13.59 -5.50 -2.71
C ALA A 297 -14.04 -6.35 -3.91
N VAL A 298 -15.32 -6.25 -4.23
CA VAL A 298 -15.97 -6.90 -5.37
C VAL A 298 -16.47 -5.82 -6.33
N GLU A 299 -16.67 -6.18 -7.60
CA GLU A 299 -17.22 -5.31 -8.64
C GLU A 299 -18.38 -6.02 -9.37
N TYR A 300 -19.30 -5.26 -9.95
CA TYR A 300 -20.37 -5.69 -10.86
C TYR A 300 -21.39 -6.68 -10.25
N LEU A 301 -21.66 -7.81 -10.91
CA LEU A 301 -22.70 -8.78 -10.50
C LEU A 301 -22.24 -9.72 -9.38
N VAL A 302 -21.03 -9.53 -8.85
CA VAL A 302 -20.47 -10.39 -7.80
C VAL A 302 -21.24 -10.25 -6.47
N PRO A 303 -21.59 -9.04 -5.98
CA PRO A 303 -22.50 -8.89 -4.84
C PRO A 303 -23.82 -9.61 -5.07
N GLU A 304 -24.50 -9.37 -6.20
CA GLU A 304 -25.76 -10.04 -6.52
C GLU A 304 -25.61 -11.57 -6.45
N THR A 305 -24.51 -12.14 -6.95
CA THR A 305 -24.35 -13.60 -6.91
C THR A 305 -23.88 -14.13 -5.54
N LEU A 306 -23.30 -13.28 -4.69
CA LEU A 306 -22.92 -13.63 -3.32
C LEU A 306 -24.11 -13.61 -2.35
N TYR A 307 -25.07 -12.72 -2.60
CA TYR A 307 -26.19 -12.41 -1.70
C TYR A 307 -27.57 -12.78 -2.26
N GLU A 308 -27.82 -12.61 -3.55
CA GLU A 308 -29.11 -12.83 -4.20
C GLU A 308 -29.22 -14.20 -4.90
N GLY A 309 -30.46 -14.68 -5.08
CA GLY A 309 -30.75 -15.78 -5.99
C GLY A 309 -30.95 -17.17 -5.38
N HIS A 310 -31.01 -17.32 -4.05
CA HIS A 310 -31.34 -18.60 -3.41
C HIS A 310 -32.66 -18.49 -2.62
N THR A 311 -33.77 -18.52 -3.34
CA THR A 311 -35.14 -18.38 -2.81
C THR A 311 -35.53 -19.43 -1.74
N GLU A 312 -34.70 -20.45 -1.50
CA GLU A 312 -34.90 -21.49 -0.48
C GLU A 312 -33.59 -21.99 0.18
N GLY A 313 -32.47 -21.24 0.15
CA GLY A 313 -31.16 -21.76 0.58
C GLY A 313 -30.18 -20.73 1.18
N VAL A 314 -29.14 -21.25 1.86
CA VAL A 314 -28.03 -20.46 2.45
C VAL A 314 -27.23 -19.78 1.34
N ALA A 315 -26.99 -18.47 1.46
CA ALA A 315 -26.25 -17.69 0.47
C ALA A 315 -24.77 -18.13 0.37
N PRO A 316 -24.13 -18.03 -0.82
CA PRO A 316 -22.71 -18.35 -1.01
C PRO A 316 -21.78 -17.67 0.01
N ILE A 317 -22.05 -16.41 0.34
CA ILE A 317 -21.25 -15.66 1.31
C ILE A 317 -21.31 -16.29 2.71
N GLN A 318 -22.48 -16.74 3.16
CA GLN A 318 -22.64 -17.39 4.47
C GLN A 318 -21.89 -18.72 4.52
N LEU A 319 -21.94 -19.51 3.44
CA LEU A 319 -21.16 -20.76 3.33
C LEU A 319 -19.65 -20.48 3.42
N TYR A 320 -19.20 -19.43 2.75
CA TYR A 320 -17.80 -19.02 2.79
C TYR A 320 -17.36 -18.55 4.19
N VAL A 321 -18.16 -17.71 4.84
CA VAL A 321 -17.89 -17.22 6.21
C VAL A 321 -17.86 -18.38 7.21
N ARG A 322 -18.77 -19.35 7.09
CA ARG A 322 -18.74 -20.58 7.91
C ARG A 322 -17.45 -21.35 7.70
N MET A 323 -17.07 -21.58 6.44
CA MET A 323 -15.82 -22.25 6.09
C MET A 323 -14.60 -21.53 6.70
N LEU A 324 -14.55 -20.19 6.61
CA LEU A 324 -13.47 -19.40 7.22
C LEU A 324 -13.45 -19.57 8.75
N CYS A 325 -14.60 -19.45 9.41
CA CYS A 325 -14.70 -19.60 10.87
C CYS A 325 -14.28 -20.99 11.36
N ASP A 326 -14.62 -22.03 10.60
CA ASP A 326 -14.35 -23.43 10.97
C ASP A 326 -12.89 -23.81 10.65
N THR A 327 -12.32 -23.24 9.59
CA THR A 327 -10.93 -23.51 9.16
C THR A 327 -9.92 -22.71 9.98
N LEU A 328 -10.21 -21.43 10.27
CA LEU A 328 -9.28 -20.49 10.88
C LEU A 328 -9.69 -20.20 12.34
N PRO A 329 -8.96 -20.70 13.35
CA PRO A 329 -9.36 -20.55 14.75
C PRO A 329 -9.36 -19.09 15.22
N ASN A 330 -8.44 -18.27 14.69
CA ASN A 330 -8.23 -16.87 15.04
C ASN A 330 -9.03 -15.90 14.16
N PHE A 331 -9.83 -16.41 13.23
CA PHE A 331 -10.63 -15.58 12.33
C PHE A 331 -11.61 -14.72 13.11
N VAL A 332 -11.62 -13.42 12.81
CA VAL A 332 -12.46 -12.42 13.49
C VAL A 332 -13.51 -11.90 12.54
N ARG A 333 -13.12 -11.48 11.33
CA ARG A 333 -14.02 -10.77 10.42
C ARG A 333 -13.67 -10.92 8.94
N LEU A 334 -14.71 -10.98 8.10
CA LEU A 334 -14.68 -10.73 6.66
C LEU A 334 -15.47 -9.44 6.41
N ALA A 335 -14.87 -8.48 5.72
CA ALA A 335 -15.57 -7.30 5.21
C ALA A 335 -15.70 -7.41 3.70
N VAL A 336 -16.91 -7.29 3.15
CA VAL A 336 -17.19 -7.28 1.72
C VAL A 336 -17.77 -5.93 1.33
N TYR A 337 -17.33 -5.34 0.23
CA TYR A 337 -17.89 -4.09 -0.27
C TYR A 337 -17.81 -4.03 -1.79
N ASP A 338 -18.78 -3.36 -2.41
CA ASP A 338 -18.75 -3.06 -3.84
C ASP A 338 -17.99 -1.77 -4.09
N GLU A 339 -16.83 -1.85 -4.75
CA GLU A 339 -15.97 -0.68 -4.99
C GLU A 339 -16.65 0.42 -5.83
N GLU A 340 -17.62 0.09 -6.69
CA GLU A 340 -18.35 1.07 -7.51
C GLU A 340 -19.51 1.76 -6.75
N GLU A 341 -20.13 1.06 -5.80
CA GLU A 341 -21.29 1.57 -5.04
C GLU A 341 -20.94 2.09 -3.63
N THR A 342 -19.68 1.96 -3.23
CA THR A 342 -19.23 2.29 -1.88
C THR A 342 -19.45 3.75 -1.52
N VAL A 343 -20.09 3.99 -0.37
CA VAL A 343 -20.22 5.32 0.23
C VAL A 343 -19.03 5.60 1.13
N GLU A 344 -18.25 6.62 0.80
CA GLU A 344 -17.17 7.12 1.65
C GLU A 344 -17.72 8.00 2.79
N THR A 345 -17.18 7.79 3.98
CA THR A 345 -17.32 8.67 5.13
C THR A 345 -16.52 9.97 4.91
N PRO A 346 -16.82 11.06 5.65
CA PRO A 346 -16.05 12.30 5.58
C PRO A 346 -14.55 12.13 5.85
N ASP A 347 -14.18 11.12 6.63
CA ASP A 347 -12.80 10.80 7.00
C ASP A 347 -12.10 9.88 5.98
N GLY A 348 -12.74 9.59 4.84
CA GLY A 348 -12.20 8.74 3.76
C GLY A 348 -12.21 7.23 4.07
N LEU A 349 -12.87 6.81 5.16
CA LEU A 349 -13.24 5.40 5.38
C LEU A 349 -14.49 5.07 4.57
N PHE A 350 -14.88 3.81 4.52
CA PHE A 350 -16.04 3.40 3.74
C PHE A 350 -16.89 2.34 4.46
N TYR A 351 -18.17 2.23 4.07
CA TYR A 351 -19.07 1.21 4.59
C TYR A 351 -18.93 -0.11 3.83
N GLY A 352 -19.11 -1.22 4.52
CA GLY A 352 -19.18 -2.54 3.93
C GLY A 352 -19.92 -3.53 4.81
N ASP A 353 -20.18 -4.71 4.26
CA ASP A 353 -20.83 -5.81 4.94
C ASP A 353 -19.82 -6.60 5.78
N ILE A 354 -20.00 -6.57 7.09
CA ILE A 354 -19.10 -7.21 8.04
C ILE A 354 -19.71 -8.51 8.55
N TRP A 355 -19.03 -9.61 8.21
CA TRP A 355 -19.33 -10.95 8.67
C TRP A 355 -18.35 -11.38 9.75
N THR A 356 -18.85 -11.92 10.85
CA THR A 356 -18.11 -12.38 12.02
C THR A 356 -18.58 -13.77 12.44
N ARG A 357 -17.92 -14.36 13.44
CA ARG A 357 -18.38 -15.63 14.02
C ARG A 357 -19.76 -15.52 14.66
N GLU A 358 -20.15 -14.34 15.13
CA GLU A 358 -21.42 -14.09 15.84
C GLU A 358 -22.61 -13.99 14.89
N ASN A 359 -22.39 -13.45 13.69
CA ASN A 359 -23.44 -13.23 12.68
C ASN A 359 -23.33 -14.16 11.45
N LYS A 360 -22.41 -15.14 11.43
CA LYS A 360 -22.19 -16.05 10.28
C LYS A 360 -23.43 -16.85 9.82
N ASP A 361 -24.42 -16.96 10.69
CA ASP A 361 -25.69 -17.67 10.46
C ASP A 361 -26.88 -16.71 10.33
N SER A 362 -26.64 -15.40 10.39
CA SER A 362 -27.64 -14.34 10.16
C SER A 362 -27.97 -14.23 8.67
N ASP A 363 -29.21 -13.90 8.35
CA ASP A 363 -29.66 -13.62 6.99
C ASP A 363 -29.01 -12.34 6.41
N GLU A 364 -28.65 -11.40 7.28
CA GLU A 364 -28.03 -10.11 6.92
C GLU A 364 -26.68 -9.91 7.66
N PRO A 365 -25.68 -9.27 7.02
CA PRO A 365 -24.43 -8.85 7.66
C PRO A 365 -24.62 -7.63 8.57
N ASP A 366 -23.62 -7.33 9.38
CA ASP A 366 -23.52 -6.03 10.03
C ASP A 366 -22.94 -5.01 9.03
N THR A 367 -23.74 -4.05 8.59
CA THR A 367 -23.24 -2.94 7.74
C THR A 367 -22.60 -1.87 8.62
N ASP A 368 -21.27 -1.73 8.57
CA ASP A 368 -20.51 -0.78 9.38
C ASP A 368 -19.26 -0.27 8.64
N VAL A 369 -18.54 0.67 9.24
CA VAL A 369 -17.34 1.31 8.70
C VAL A 369 -16.14 0.34 8.69
N VAL A 370 -15.57 0.15 7.51
CA VAL A 370 -14.34 -0.60 7.25
C VAL A 370 -13.12 0.26 7.60
N ASP A 371 -12.74 0.24 8.88
CA ASP A 371 -11.60 0.97 9.43
C ASP A 371 -10.28 0.21 9.20
N LYS A 372 -9.78 0.24 7.95
CA LYS A 372 -8.50 -0.41 7.57
C LYS A 372 -7.34 0.02 8.47
N PRO A 373 -7.13 1.30 8.80
CA PRO A 373 -6.02 1.72 9.67
C PRO A 373 -6.08 1.08 11.06
N ARG A 374 -7.25 1.05 11.71
CA ARG A 374 -7.41 0.41 13.02
C ARG A 374 -7.15 -1.09 12.94
N TRP A 375 -7.71 -1.77 11.94
CA TRP A 375 -7.56 -3.23 11.81
C TRP A 375 -6.13 -3.63 11.47
N LEU A 376 -5.41 -2.80 10.72
CA LEU A 376 -3.98 -2.97 10.49
C LEU A 376 -3.19 -2.83 11.80
N ASN A 377 -3.51 -1.84 12.63
CA ASN A 377 -2.89 -1.68 13.95
C ASN A 377 -3.16 -2.88 14.88
N GLU A 378 -4.37 -3.46 14.85
CA GLU A 378 -4.70 -4.69 15.58
C GLU A 378 -3.85 -5.89 15.14
N ALA A 379 -3.66 -6.05 13.82
CA ALA A 379 -2.80 -7.08 13.25
C ALA A 379 -1.34 -6.94 13.72
N PHE A 380 -0.81 -5.72 13.74
CA PHE A 380 0.54 -5.44 14.24
C PHE A 380 0.67 -5.56 15.77
N GLY A 381 -0.34 -5.16 16.53
CA GLY A 381 -0.35 -5.31 17.99
C GLY A 381 -0.25 -6.79 18.40
N THR A 382 -0.94 -7.67 17.69
CA THR A 382 -0.88 -9.12 17.88
C THR A 382 0.52 -9.67 17.56
N TYR A 383 1.11 -9.22 16.44
CA TYR A 383 2.47 -9.60 16.05
C TYR A 383 3.53 -9.23 17.11
N LEU A 384 3.43 -8.04 17.71
CA LEU A 384 4.36 -7.60 18.76
C LEU A 384 4.24 -8.45 20.03
N LEU A 385 3.04 -8.88 20.39
CA LEU A 385 2.81 -9.79 21.52
C LEU A 385 3.43 -11.17 21.27
N ASP A 386 3.26 -11.71 20.06
CA ASP A 386 3.87 -13.01 19.68
C ASP A 386 5.40 -12.96 19.68
N LEU A 387 6.01 -11.88 19.18
CA LEU A 387 7.45 -11.67 19.25
C LEU A 387 7.96 -11.61 20.69
N CYS A 388 7.28 -10.84 21.55
CA CYS A 388 7.61 -10.77 22.97
C CYS A 388 7.55 -12.16 23.61
N ASN A 389 6.48 -12.92 23.37
CA ASN A 389 6.32 -14.26 23.91
C ASN A 389 7.41 -15.24 23.43
N GLN A 390 7.84 -15.16 22.17
CA GLN A 390 8.94 -15.97 21.65
C GLN A 390 10.30 -15.62 22.28
N VAL A 391 10.57 -14.33 22.49
CA VAL A 391 11.82 -13.86 23.13
C VAL A 391 11.85 -14.22 24.63
N TYR A 392 10.72 -14.09 25.34
CA TYR A 392 10.62 -14.48 26.76
C TYR A 392 10.72 -16.00 26.97
N CYS A 393 10.23 -16.82 26.04
CA CYS A 393 10.38 -18.28 26.10
C CYS A 393 11.82 -18.73 25.81
N ASN A 394 12.55 -18.06 24.91
CA ASN A 394 13.92 -18.43 24.55
C ASN A 394 15.00 -17.92 25.53
N SER A 395 14.65 -16.99 26.43
CA SER A 395 15.58 -16.43 27.43
C SER A 395 15.61 -17.19 28.77
N ARG A 396 14.78 -18.24 28.93
CA ARG A 396 14.85 -19.17 30.06
C ARG A 396 15.46 -20.51 29.64
N VAL A 397 16.79 -20.60 29.54
CA VAL A 397 17.67 -21.75 29.93
C VAL A 397 19.12 -21.37 29.60
N PRO A 398 20.02 -21.33 30.60
CA PRO A 398 21.11 -22.32 30.60
C PRO A 398 20.98 -23.28 31.78
N ARG A 399 21.01 -24.58 31.46
CA ARG A 399 21.14 -25.67 32.43
C ARG A 399 22.44 -25.49 33.21
N LEU A 400 22.35 -25.18 34.49
CA LEU A 400 23.44 -25.44 35.42
C LEU A 400 23.69 -26.96 35.45
N ARG A 401 24.81 -27.38 34.85
CA ARG A 401 25.42 -28.69 35.07
C ARG A 401 25.65 -28.84 36.58
N LYS A 402 24.98 -29.80 37.21
CA LYS A 402 25.40 -30.28 38.54
C LYS A 402 26.73 -30.99 38.37
N LEU A 403 27.78 -30.41 38.92
CA LEU A 403 28.96 -31.14 39.38
C LEU A 403 28.67 -31.53 40.84
N SER A 404 28.49 -32.83 41.07
CA SER A 404 28.66 -33.51 42.36
C SER A 404 28.90 -34.98 42.08
#